data_AF-A0A660VQ23-F1
#
_entry.id   AF-A0A660VQ23-F1
#
_cell.length_a   1.000
_cell.length_b   1.000
_cell.length_c   1.000
_cell.angle_alpha   90.00
_cell.angle_beta   90.00
_cell.angle_gamma   90.00
#
_symmetry.space_group_name_H-M   'P 1'
#
loop_
_entity.id
_entity.type
_entity.pdbx_description
1 polymer ?
#
loop_
_entity_poly.entity_id
_entity_poly.type
_entity_poly.pdbx_seq_one_letter_code
_entity_poly.pdbx_strand_id
1 'polypeptide(L)'
;MNEGKERDMAGPVQSPISHHSRVRVKIDEGLMKDVISSDTFLEAQDADERAKRIYEHNCNRRELKLYNLLRKMVHDFNRELSSTRIRLRIVEEGEGLYLEMDI
;
A
#
# COMPACT_ATOMS: atom_id res chain seq x y z
N MET A 1 22.06 -54.67 36.10
CA MET A 1 21.96 -53.28 36.60
C MET A 1 22.04 -52.37 35.38
N ASN A 2 20.97 -51.58 35.18
CA ASN A 2 20.73 -50.39 34.34
C ASN A 2 21.47 -50.27 33.00
N GLU A 3 20.82 -50.35 31.83
CA GLU A 3 19.81 -49.43 31.26
C GLU A 3 20.19 -47.95 31.40
N GLY A 4 20.73 -47.39 30.31
CA GLY A 4 21.02 -45.97 30.13
C GLY A 4 20.83 -45.55 28.68
N LYS A 5 19.56 -45.57 28.23
CA LYS A 5 19.09 -44.87 27.03
C LYS A 5 19.04 -43.37 27.34
N GLU A 6 19.87 -42.57 26.67
CA GLU A 6 19.67 -41.11 26.51
C GLU A 6 19.55 -40.84 25.00
N ARG A 7 18.33 -40.77 24.48
CA ARG A 7 17.48 -39.58 24.33
C ARG A 7 18.07 -38.54 23.38
N ASP A 8 17.64 -38.66 22.13
CA ASP A 8 17.00 -37.59 21.35
C ASP A 8 17.61 -36.19 21.49
N MET A 9 18.67 -35.93 20.71
CA MET A 9 18.95 -34.57 20.25
C MET A 9 18.23 -34.37 18.92
N ALA A 10 16.92 -34.12 19.00
CA ALA A 10 16.21 -33.50 17.90
C ALA A 10 16.89 -32.15 17.61
N GLY A 11 17.59 -32.08 16.48
CA GLY A 11 18.11 -30.81 15.97
C GLY A 11 16.99 -29.77 15.87
N PRO A 12 17.32 -28.48 15.84
CA PRO A 12 16.30 -27.43 15.75
C PRO A 12 15.42 -27.73 14.53
N VAL A 13 14.17 -28.08 14.80
CA VAL A 13 13.11 -28.19 13.80
C VAL A 13 12.97 -26.79 13.24
N GLN A 14 13.67 -26.53 12.12
CA GLN A 14 13.42 -25.36 11.30
C GLN A 14 11.96 -25.47 10.89
N SER A 15 11.14 -24.66 11.55
CA SER A 15 9.74 -24.50 11.17
C SER A 15 9.73 -24.12 9.69
N PRO A 16 8.86 -24.71 8.86
CA PRO A 16 8.83 -24.37 7.46
C PRO A 16 8.54 -22.88 7.38
N ILE A 17 9.49 -22.12 6.84
CA ILE A 17 9.26 -20.74 6.46
C ILE A 17 8.11 -20.81 5.47
N SER A 18 6.92 -20.42 5.91
CA SER A 18 5.78 -20.26 5.02
C SER A 18 6.21 -19.27 3.96
N HIS A 19 6.49 -19.76 2.75
CA HIS A 19 6.75 -18.93 1.59
C HIS A 19 5.43 -18.26 1.17
N HIS A 20 4.93 -17.33 1.99
CA HIS A 20 4.00 -16.33 1.52
C HIS A 20 4.76 -15.48 0.53
N SER A 21 4.51 -15.72 -0.75
CA SER A 21 5.10 -14.90 -1.80
C SER A 21 4.41 -13.55 -1.74
N ARG A 22 5.17 -12.54 -1.32
CA ARG A 22 4.69 -11.16 -1.22
C ARG A 22 5.20 -10.37 -2.41
N VAL A 23 4.28 -9.84 -3.22
CA VAL A 23 4.58 -8.95 -4.33
C VAL A 23 4.21 -7.52 -3.93
N ARG A 24 5.13 -6.58 -4.15
CA ARG A 24 4.93 -5.16 -3.84
C ARG A 24 5.15 -4.33 -5.09
N VAL A 25 4.23 -3.41 -5.36
CA VAL A 25 4.31 -2.46 -6.47
C VAL A 25 4.17 -1.05 -5.90
N LYS A 26 5.19 -0.21 -6.12
CA LYS A 26 5.14 1.22 -5.76
C LYS A 26 4.15 1.92 -6.67
N ILE A 27 3.24 2.69 -6.11
CA ILE A 27 2.34 3.56 -6.87
C ILE A 27 3.15 4.77 -7.33
N ASP A 28 3.03 5.11 -8.60
CA ASP A 28 3.80 6.20 -9.23
C ASP A 28 3.48 7.55 -8.58
N GLU A 29 4.45 8.10 -7.87
CA GLU A 29 4.35 9.37 -7.16
C GLU A 29 4.19 10.56 -8.12
N GLY A 30 4.83 10.50 -9.29
CA GLY A 30 4.70 11.53 -10.32
C GLY A 30 3.28 11.58 -10.86
N LEU A 31 2.73 10.41 -11.21
CA LEU A 31 1.35 10.31 -11.67
C LEU A 31 0.34 10.75 -10.58
N MET A 32 0.55 10.35 -9.32
CA MET A 32 -0.30 10.81 -8.22
C MET A 32 -0.25 12.33 -8.08
N LYS A 33 0.94 12.90 -8.13
CA LYS A 33 1.14 14.35 -8.08
C LYS A 33 0.41 15.02 -9.22
N ASP A 34 0.59 14.57 -10.45
CA ASP A 34 -0.06 15.14 -11.64
C ASP A 34 -1.59 15.12 -11.50
N VAL A 35 -2.18 14.03 -11.00
CA VAL A 35 -3.62 13.94 -10.73
C VAL A 35 -4.06 14.93 -9.66
N ILE A 36 -3.30 15.04 -8.56
CA ILE A 36 -3.58 15.92 -7.42
C ILE A 36 -3.41 17.39 -7.78
N SER A 37 -2.42 17.73 -8.61
CA SER A 37 -2.06 19.11 -8.97
C SER A 37 -2.60 19.55 -10.33
N SER A 38 -3.41 18.74 -11.00
CA SER A 38 -3.89 18.89 -12.38
C SER A 38 -4.65 20.18 -12.72
N ASP A 39 -4.94 21.06 -11.76
CA ASP A 39 -5.56 22.35 -12.11
C ASP A 39 -4.50 23.25 -12.78
N THR A 40 -4.78 23.66 -14.01
CA THR A 40 -4.07 24.72 -14.76
C THR A 40 -4.15 26.11 -14.11
N PHE A 41 -4.72 26.21 -12.91
CA PHE A 41 -5.01 27.45 -12.20
C PHE A 41 -3.75 28.26 -11.85
N LEU A 42 -2.58 27.63 -11.75
CA LEU A 42 -1.31 28.29 -11.42
C LEU A 42 -0.55 28.84 -12.63
N GLU A 43 -1.04 28.67 -13.87
CA GLU A 43 -0.36 29.22 -15.06
C GLU A 43 -0.58 30.74 -15.22
N ALA A 44 -1.50 31.35 -14.45
CA ALA A 44 -1.66 32.80 -14.41
C ALA A 44 -0.70 33.41 -13.38
N GLN A 45 0.24 34.25 -13.85
CA GLN A 45 1.31 34.88 -13.06
C GLN A 45 0.83 35.77 -11.87
N ASP A 46 -0.47 35.95 -11.67
CA ASP A 46 -1.09 36.79 -10.62
C ASP A 46 -2.09 36.03 -9.74
N ALA A 47 -1.76 34.83 -9.27
CA ALA A 47 -2.58 34.14 -8.28
C ALA A 47 -2.49 34.85 -6.91
N ASP A 48 -3.53 35.63 -6.57
CA ASP A 48 -3.76 36.20 -5.25
C ASP A 48 -3.63 35.13 -4.13
N GLU A 49 -3.25 35.52 -2.92
CA GLU A 49 -3.08 34.61 -1.77
C GLU A 49 -4.34 33.78 -1.49
N ARG A 50 -5.51 34.37 -1.73
CA ARG A 50 -6.79 33.65 -1.67
C ARG A 50 -6.86 32.50 -2.67
N ALA A 51 -6.38 32.73 -3.89
CA ALA A 51 -6.37 31.80 -4.99
C ALA A 51 -5.46 30.60 -4.69
N LYS A 52 -4.25 30.85 -4.14
CA LYS A 52 -3.33 29.80 -3.68
C LYS A 52 -3.94 28.91 -2.61
N ARG A 53 -4.59 29.49 -1.60
CA ARG A 53 -5.27 28.72 -0.53
C ARG A 53 -6.40 27.84 -1.06
N ILE A 54 -7.17 28.33 -2.03
CA ILE A 54 -8.23 27.54 -2.67
C ILE A 54 -7.62 26.37 -3.44
N TYR A 55 -6.54 26.59 -4.18
CA TYR A 55 -5.81 25.55 -4.89
C TYR A 55 -5.28 24.47 -3.94
N GLU A 56 -4.55 24.86 -2.88
CA GLU A 56 -4.05 23.93 -1.86
C GLU A 56 -5.17 23.12 -1.22
N HIS A 57 -6.29 23.77 -0.88
CA HIS A 57 -7.46 23.09 -0.35
C HIS A 57 -8.03 22.07 -1.34
N ASN A 58 -8.07 22.37 -2.64
CA ASN A 58 -8.52 21.44 -3.67
C ASN A 58 -7.53 20.29 -3.89
N CYS A 59 -6.22 20.53 -3.84
CA CYS A 59 -5.20 19.49 -3.88
C CYS A 59 -5.39 18.50 -2.72
N ASN A 60 -5.51 19.00 -1.49
CA ASN A 60 -5.74 18.15 -0.30
C ASN A 60 -7.04 17.35 -0.41
N ARG A 61 -8.11 17.96 -0.95
CA ARG A 61 -9.37 17.23 -1.21
C ARG A 61 -9.24 16.15 -2.27
N ARG A 62 -8.44 16.40 -3.32
CA ARG A 62 -8.16 15.41 -4.37
C ARG A 62 -7.33 14.26 -3.85
N GLU A 63 -6.29 14.54 -3.09
CA GLU A 63 -5.46 13.53 -2.44
C GLU A 63 -6.31 12.59 -1.56
N LEU A 64 -7.14 13.15 -0.68
CA LEU A 64 -8.05 12.34 0.16
C LEU A 64 -9.02 11.49 -0.68
N LYS A 65 -9.60 12.06 -1.75
CA LYS A 65 -10.51 11.32 -2.64
C LYS A 65 -9.79 10.20 -3.38
N LEU A 66 -8.59 10.45 -3.90
CA LEU A 66 -7.78 9.47 -4.59
C LEU A 66 -7.44 8.32 -3.65
N TYR A 67 -7.02 8.62 -2.44
CA TYR A 67 -6.70 7.61 -1.45
C TYR A 67 -7.91 6.74 -1.06
N ASN A 68 -9.07 7.37 -0.87
CA ASN A 68 -10.32 6.64 -0.62
C ASN A 68 -10.74 5.77 -1.81
N LEU A 69 -10.53 6.25 -3.04
CA LEU A 69 -10.81 5.48 -4.26
C LEU A 69 -9.90 4.25 -4.34
N LEU A 70 -8.60 4.41 -4.10
CA LEU A 70 -7.64 3.29 -4.10
C LEU A 70 -8.02 2.25 -3.04
N ARG A 71 -8.34 2.68 -1.82
CA ARG A 71 -8.80 1.77 -0.75
C ARG A 71 -10.07 1.02 -1.14
N LYS A 72 -11.03 1.71 -1.76
CA LYS A 72 -12.27 1.10 -2.24
C LYS A 72 -11.99 0.07 -3.34
N MET A 73 -11.13 0.40 -4.31
CA MET A 73 -10.73 -0.56 -5.35
C MET A 73 -10.12 -1.82 -4.76
N VAL A 74 -9.19 -1.68 -3.80
CA VAL A 74 -8.59 -2.83 -3.11
C VAL A 74 -9.62 -3.64 -2.33
N HIS A 75 -10.58 -2.98 -1.68
CA HIS A 75 -11.69 -3.66 -1.02
C HIS A 75 -12.55 -4.46 -2.00
N ASP A 76 -12.94 -3.85 -3.12
CA ASP A 76 -13.78 -4.48 -4.14
C ASP A 76 -13.03 -5.66 -4.80
N PHE A 77 -11.75 -5.52 -5.14
CA PHE A 77 -10.93 -6.64 -5.63
C PHE A 77 -10.83 -7.79 -4.62
N ASN A 78 -10.62 -7.50 -3.33
CA ASN A 78 -10.57 -8.54 -2.31
C ASN A 78 -11.91 -9.27 -2.14
N ARG A 79 -13.04 -8.60 -2.38
CA ARG A 79 -14.37 -9.24 -2.39
C ARG A 79 -14.51 -10.18 -3.57
N GLU A 80 -14.09 -9.76 -4.75
CA GLU A 80 -14.09 -10.59 -5.97
C GLU A 80 -13.15 -11.80 -5.84
N LEU A 81 -11.98 -11.59 -5.22
CA LEU A 81 -10.97 -12.62 -4.96
C LEU A 81 -11.24 -13.45 -3.71
N SER A 82 -12.42 -13.35 -3.09
CA SER A 82 -12.71 -13.94 -1.76
C SER A 82 -12.52 -15.46 -1.66
N SER A 83 -12.65 -16.19 -2.77
CA SER A 83 -12.41 -17.63 -2.87
C SER A 83 -10.94 -18.01 -3.09
N THR A 84 -10.09 -17.03 -3.41
CA THR A 84 -8.65 -17.21 -3.60
C THR A 84 -7.88 -16.92 -2.31
N ARG A 85 -6.66 -17.44 -2.20
CA ARG A 85 -5.75 -17.10 -1.08
C ARG A 85 -5.09 -15.73 -1.24
N ILE A 86 -5.38 -15.03 -2.34
CA ILE A 86 -4.76 -13.75 -2.66
C ILE A 86 -5.41 -12.64 -1.82
N ARG A 87 -4.58 -11.79 -1.22
CA ARG A 87 -5.01 -10.59 -0.50
C ARG A 87 -4.25 -9.38 -0.98
N LEU A 88 -4.98 -8.33 -1.34
CA LEU A 88 -4.43 -7.03 -1.72
C LEU A 88 -4.55 -6.06 -0.54
N ARG A 89 -3.55 -5.20 -0.36
CA ARG A 89 -3.59 -4.10 0.61
C ARG A 89 -2.81 -2.90 0.10
N ILE A 90 -3.19 -1.73 0.58
CA ILE A 90 -2.41 -0.51 0.41
C ILE A 90 -1.54 -0.34 1.65
N VAL A 91 -0.25 -0.09 1.44
CA VAL A 91 0.74 0.12 2.50
C VAL A 91 1.39 1.47 2.29
N GLU A 92 1.42 2.28 3.33
CA GLU A 92 2.23 3.51 3.40
C GLU A 92 3.56 3.16 4.04
N GLU A 93 4.67 3.48 3.37
CA GLU A 93 6.02 3.26 3.89
C GLU A 93 6.93 4.41 3.45
N GLY A 94 7.44 5.17 4.44
CA GLY A 94 8.19 6.39 4.18
C GLY A 94 7.30 7.43 3.47
N GLU A 95 7.79 7.96 2.34
CA GLU A 95 7.06 8.93 1.50
C GLU A 95 6.21 8.26 0.41
N GLY A 96 6.20 6.93 0.33
CA GLY A 96 5.61 6.19 -0.78
C GLY A 96 4.36 5.38 -0.42
N LEU A 97 3.49 5.21 -1.41
CA LEU A 97 2.32 4.34 -1.35
C LEU A 97 2.56 3.07 -2.17
N TYR A 98 2.24 1.91 -1.61
CA TYR A 98 2.47 0.61 -2.23
C TYR A 98 1.18 -0.20 -2.30
N LEU A 99 0.97 -0.87 -3.43
CA LEU A 99 0.04 -1.99 -3.52
C LEU A 99 0.80 -3.27 -3.19
N GLU A 100 0.36 -3.98 -2.17
CA GLU A 100 0.94 -5.22 -1.74
C GLU A 100 -0.05 -6.37 -1.93
N MET A 101 0.46 -7.46 -2.52
CA MET A 101 -0.28 -8.69 -2.78
C MET A 101 0.39 -9.84 -2.02
N ASP A 102 -0.37 -10.45 -1.12
CA ASP A 102 0.01 -11.69 -0.44
C ASP A 102 -0.63 -12.88 -1.20
N ILE A 103 0.18 -13.87 -1.62
CA ILE A 103 -0.23 -15.09 -2.32
C ILE A 103 -0.12 -16.32 -1.40
#